data_AF-A0A5N0E2F8-F1
#
_entry.id   AF-A0A5N0E2F8-F1
#
_cell.length_a   1.000
_cell.length_b   1.000
_cell.length_c   1.000
_cell.angle_alpha   90.00
_cell.angle_beta   90.00
_cell.angle_gamma   90.00
#
_symmetry.space_group_name_H-M   'P 1'
#
loop_
_entity.id
_entity.type
_entity.pdbx_description
1 polymer ?
#
loop_
_entity_poly.entity_id
_entity_poly.type
_entity_poly.pdbx_seq_one_letter_code
_entity_poly.pdbx_strand_id
1 'polypeptide(L)'
;MRLGFDRGPLAAVVLVGSLISAGTSARLPWWVGPLVSAALIVAVTVEVNGRTAWRWTLDWTRYRSGHAARAGARAEALPEAAEIRVPAGECGVRAIGSTLVAMIQLTPNLDLPTVIADNVIYTEDTVSVAALLPLLDHYGIAVDIDIVTTGQRTRPSGNYSMLYDQIVGRHAIVGSRVTWLVVRLDQERNLAALARRGPCAVSAPAALATAAHRIAGRLRERGILAYPLPPAAMRDAVRLLHEGVELADLAEKWECLESSAPGRCVTTYAVDWSLIGDNGLADCWASSRGHTTLVVSLSRRGPSALVRYVGPAGQPRPRYLRPLNGRQSAALLTSLSAGEPVSVFAGHRPRGRAGTDRLLADLLIPIGPNGQILGSLASQPRHALALPLFDPARYNPRRRTVEVCAKLPVAQQILLRAMAVGAEVEIHTIRPNSWRTLVAAVGDTRSLRLVSDHPSIDPSVATVAVFDHVSPQVSTAQTTVIISDPGGPHSGSVDLVIDQVSATAVDINMPMRTVRVDLIEPRGESRYFDAPADPPVVPAPINVYATTPHRNGRSFNTQVER
;
A
#
# COMPACT_ATOMS: atom_id res chain seq x y z
N MET A 1 -17.87 -29.63 -0.78
CA MET A 1 -17.05 -30.60 -1.52
C MET A 1 -17.40 -30.44 -3.00
N ARG A 2 -16.49 -29.93 -3.83
CA ARG A 2 -16.72 -29.79 -5.28
C ARG A 2 -15.88 -30.87 -5.98
N LEU A 3 -16.47 -31.61 -6.90
CA LEU A 3 -15.78 -32.61 -7.71
C LEU A 3 -15.14 -31.91 -8.91
N GLY A 4 -13.82 -31.73 -8.88
CA GLY A 4 -13.03 -31.23 -10.01
C GLY A 4 -12.39 -32.40 -10.75
N PHE A 5 -12.59 -32.47 -12.06
CA PHE A 5 -12.11 -33.57 -12.89
C PHE A 5 -10.85 -33.16 -13.67
N ASP A 6 -9.69 -33.63 -13.23
CA ASP A 6 -8.45 -33.57 -14.01
C ASP A 6 -8.24 -34.94 -14.70
N ARG A 7 -8.28 -34.98 -16.04
CA ARG A 7 -8.29 -36.24 -16.81
C ARG A 7 -6.96 -37.04 -16.76
N GLY A 8 -5.84 -36.35 -16.55
CA GLY A 8 -4.50 -36.97 -16.49
C GLY A 8 -4.26 -37.90 -15.29
N PRO A 9 -4.46 -37.46 -14.03
CA PRO A 9 -4.19 -38.28 -12.86
C PRO A 9 -5.18 -39.45 -12.69
N LEU A 10 -6.41 -39.35 -13.20
CA LEU A 10 -7.38 -40.45 -13.15
C LEU A 10 -6.91 -41.69 -13.92
N ALA A 11 -6.30 -41.50 -15.09
CA ALA A 11 -5.74 -42.63 -15.85
C ALA A 11 -4.60 -43.31 -15.08
N ALA A 12 -3.73 -42.54 -14.42
CA ALA A 12 -2.66 -43.08 -13.59
C ALA A 12 -3.21 -43.80 -12.34
N VAL A 13 -4.26 -43.26 -11.69
CA VAL A 13 -4.94 -43.91 -10.56
C VAL A 13 -5.61 -45.21 -10.99
N VAL A 14 -6.25 -45.25 -12.15
CA VAL A 14 -6.88 -46.47 -12.67
C VAL A 14 -5.83 -47.52 -13.01
N LEU A 15 -4.71 -47.12 -13.64
CA LEU A 15 -3.63 -48.05 -14.00
C LEU A 15 -2.90 -48.58 -12.76
N VAL A 16 -2.51 -47.71 -11.83
CA VAL A 16 -1.80 -48.07 -10.60
C VAL A 16 -2.73 -48.83 -9.65
N GLY A 17 -3.99 -48.40 -9.52
CA GLY A 17 -5.02 -49.10 -8.75
C GLY A 17 -5.30 -50.50 -9.30
N SER A 18 -5.38 -50.66 -10.62
CA SER A 18 -5.52 -51.96 -11.27
C SER A 18 -4.29 -52.85 -11.02
N LEU A 19 -3.08 -52.30 -11.12
CA LEU A 19 -1.83 -53.03 -10.87
C LEU A 19 -1.68 -53.48 -9.41
N ILE A 20 -2.03 -52.61 -8.46
CA ILE A 20 -2.05 -52.92 -7.01
C ILE A 20 -3.12 -53.97 -6.72
N SER A 21 -4.31 -53.86 -7.31
CA SER A 21 -5.39 -54.85 -7.12
C SER A 21 -5.01 -56.23 -7.66
N ALA A 22 -4.33 -56.30 -8.81
CA ALA A 22 -3.84 -57.54 -9.39
C ALA A 22 -2.73 -58.18 -8.53
N GLY A 23 -1.77 -57.38 -8.06
CA GLY A 23 -0.63 -57.85 -7.27
C GLY A 23 -0.96 -58.20 -5.81
N THR A 24 -1.97 -57.58 -5.21
CA THR A 24 -2.36 -57.83 -3.81
C THR A 24 -3.34 -59.00 -3.66
N SER A 25 -4.00 -59.43 -4.74
CA SER A 25 -4.96 -60.55 -4.74
C SER A 25 -4.37 -61.88 -4.30
N ALA A 26 -3.04 -62.06 -4.37
CA ALA A 26 -2.37 -63.32 -4.03
C ALA A 26 -1.90 -63.42 -2.56
N ARG A 27 -1.91 -62.34 -1.78
CA ARG A 27 -1.30 -62.33 -0.42
C ARG A 27 -2.03 -61.51 0.64
N LEU A 28 -2.96 -60.63 0.26
CA LEU A 28 -3.70 -59.79 1.21
C LEU A 28 -5.20 -60.10 1.18
N PRO A 29 -5.94 -59.79 2.26
CA PRO A 29 -7.40 -59.87 2.27
C PRO A 29 -8.02 -59.07 1.10
N TRP A 30 -9.03 -59.65 0.47
CA TRP A 30 -9.69 -59.12 -0.74
C TRP A 30 -10.24 -57.69 -0.60
N TRP A 31 -10.51 -57.23 0.61
CA TRP A 31 -11.01 -55.88 0.89
C TRP A 31 -9.94 -54.78 0.80
N VAL A 32 -8.64 -55.13 0.84
CA VAL A 32 -7.54 -54.15 0.84
C VAL A 32 -7.41 -53.43 -0.51
N GLY A 33 -7.53 -54.16 -1.62
CA GLY A 33 -7.46 -53.58 -2.97
C GLY A 33 -8.52 -52.49 -3.21
N PRO A 34 -9.83 -52.80 -3.04
CA PRO A 34 -10.90 -51.81 -3.16
C PRO A 34 -10.73 -50.61 -2.23
N LEU A 35 -10.29 -50.83 -0.98
CA LEU A 35 -10.06 -49.76 -0.02
C LEU A 35 -8.92 -48.82 -0.43
N VAL A 36 -7.81 -49.36 -0.92
CA VAL A 36 -6.68 -48.58 -1.45
C VAL A 36 -7.09 -47.82 -2.71
N SER A 37 -7.81 -48.45 -3.64
CA SER A 37 -8.31 -47.78 -4.85
C SER A 37 -9.30 -46.67 -4.51
N ALA A 38 -10.23 -46.90 -3.58
CA ALA A 38 -11.16 -45.88 -3.11
C ALA A 38 -10.41 -44.71 -2.45
N ALA A 39 -9.41 -44.99 -1.59
CA ALA A 39 -8.58 -43.96 -0.98
C ALA A 39 -7.77 -43.16 -2.03
N LEU A 40 -7.23 -43.81 -3.06
CA LEU A 40 -6.49 -43.14 -4.14
C LEU A 40 -7.40 -42.27 -5.01
N ILE A 41 -8.60 -42.77 -5.33
CA ILE A 41 -9.62 -42.00 -6.04
C ILE A 41 -10.00 -40.77 -5.22
N VAL A 42 -10.34 -40.95 -3.94
CA VAL A 42 -10.67 -39.84 -3.03
C VAL A 42 -9.52 -38.83 -2.96
N ALA A 43 -8.27 -39.28 -2.84
CA ALA A 43 -7.10 -38.39 -2.81
C ALA A 43 -6.93 -37.58 -4.11
N VAL A 44 -7.38 -38.10 -5.25
CA VAL A 44 -7.29 -37.44 -6.57
C VAL A 44 -8.55 -36.66 -6.93
N THR A 45 -9.71 -36.98 -6.37
CA THR A 45 -10.98 -36.29 -6.70
C THR A 45 -11.38 -35.24 -5.67
N VAL A 46 -10.94 -35.37 -4.42
CA VAL A 46 -11.32 -34.44 -3.36
C VAL A 46 -10.44 -33.20 -3.39
N GLU A 47 -11.06 -32.07 -3.70
CA GLU A 47 -10.45 -30.76 -3.61
C GLU A 47 -10.61 -30.20 -2.18
N VAL A 48 -9.48 -30.00 -1.49
CA VAL A 48 -9.42 -29.22 -0.25
C VAL A 48 -8.82 -27.86 -0.60
N ASN A 49 -9.54 -26.76 -0.32
CA ASN A 49 -9.15 -25.40 -0.70
C ASN A 49 -8.87 -25.22 -2.22
N GLY A 50 -9.60 -25.95 -3.07
CA GLY A 50 -9.47 -25.88 -4.54
C GLY A 50 -8.20 -26.55 -5.08
N ARG A 51 -7.53 -27.39 -4.29
CA ARG A 51 -6.42 -28.24 -4.73
C ARG A 51 -6.67 -29.70 -4.34
N THR A 52 -6.38 -30.60 -5.25
CA THR A 52 -6.33 -32.05 -5.03
C THR A 52 -5.10 -32.42 -4.18
N ALA A 53 -5.16 -33.50 -3.38
CA ALA A 53 -4.00 -33.95 -2.59
C ALA A 53 -2.76 -34.23 -3.48
N TRP A 54 -2.95 -34.79 -4.67
CA TRP A 54 -1.89 -34.94 -5.67
C TRP A 54 -1.24 -33.63 -6.09
N ARG A 55 -2.04 -32.59 -6.37
CA ARG A 55 -1.53 -31.25 -6.71
C ARG A 55 -0.75 -30.66 -5.53
N TRP A 56 -1.21 -30.89 -4.30
CA TRP A 56 -0.49 -30.47 -3.10
C TRP A 56 0.88 -31.14 -3.00
N THR A 57 0.97 -32.45 -3.22
CA THR A 57 2.25 -33.17 -3.23
C THR A 57 3.18 -32.66 -4.33
N LEU A 58 2.67 -32.41 -5.54
CA LEU A 58 3.47 -31.83 -6.64
C LEU A 58 3.96 -30.41 -6.33
N ASP A 59 3.10 -29.57 -5.76
CA ASP A 59 3.49 -28.22 -5.36
C ASP A 59 4.55 -28.26 -4.25
N TRP A 60 4.43 -29.19 -3.30
CA TRP A 60 5.39 -29.37 -2.22
C TRP A 60 6.74 -29.92 -2.72
N THR A 61 6.74 -30.90 -3.63
CA THR A 61 7.99 -31.41 -4.21
C THR A 61 8.69 -30.34 -5.04
N ARG A 62 7.96 -29.59 -5.88
CA ARG A 62 8.49 -28.43 -6.62
C ARG A 62 9.01 -27.32 -5.71
N TYR A 63 8.29 -27.07 -4.62
CA TYR A 63 8.71 -26.12 -3.60
C TYR A 63 10.06 -26.54 -3.03
N ARG A 64 10.20 -27.79 -2.60
CA ARG A 64 11.46 -28.28 -2.03
C ARG A 64 12.60 -28.34 -3.04
N SER A 65 12.35 -28.86 -4.25
CA SER A 65 13.40 -29.01 -5.26
C SER A 65 13.88 -27.67 -5.82
N GLY A 66 12.99 -26.68 -5.92
CA GLY A 66 13.31 -25.36 -6.46
C GLY A 66 13.76 -24.32 -5.42
N HIS A 67 13.88 -24.68 -4.14
CA HIS A 67 14.12 -23.72 -3.06
C HIS A 67 15.43 -22.92 -3.26
N ALA A 68 16.55 -23.60 -3.54
CA ALA A 68 17.83 -22.94 -3.77
C ALA A 68 17.82 -22.04 -5.02
N ALA A 69 17.23 -22.50 -6.12
CA ALA A 69 17.11 -21.70 -7.34
C ALA A 69 16.25 -20.44 -7.13
N ARG A 70 15.13 -20.53 -6.39
CA ARG A 70 14.29 -19.38 -6.06
C ARG A 70 14.94 -18.42 -5.06
N ALA A 71 15.80 -18.91 -4.17
CA ALA A 71 16.63 -18.05 -3.33
C ALA A 71 17.65 -17.28 -4.20
N GLY A 72 18.34 -17.97 -5.11
CA GLY A 72 19.26 -17.35 -6.07
C GLY A 72 18.59 -16.28 -6.94
N ALA A 73 17.42 -16.57 -7.52
CA ALA A 73 16.68 -15.62 -8.34
C ALA A 73 16.18 -14.37 -7.58
N ARG A 74 16.05 -14.45 -6.25
CA ARG A 74 15.73 -13.28 -5.41
C ARG A 74 16.96 -12.48 -5.03
N ALA A 75 18.09 -13.16 -4.83
CA ALA A 75 19.37 -12.51 -4.55
C ALA A 75 19.99 -11.86 -5.80
N GLU A 76 19.57 -12.27 -6.99
CA GLU A 76 20.01 -11.66 -8.24
C GLU A 76 19.54 -10.20 -8.33
N ALA A 77 20.50 -9.30 -8.54
CA ALA A 77 20.19 -7.90 -8.76
C ALA A 77 19.38 -7.74 -10.03
N LEU A 78 18.28 -7.00 -9.94
CA LEU A 78 17.48 -6.62 -11.10
C LEU A 78 18.36 -5.92 -12.14
N PRO A 79 18.29 -6.31 -13.43
CA PRO A 79 19.03 -5.63 -14.49
C PRO A 79 18.74 -4.13 -14.49
N GLU A 80 19.79 -3.33 -14.73
CA GLU A 80 19.63 -1.90 -14.81
C GLU A 80 18.75 -1.51 -16.02
N ALA A 81 17.91 -0.49 -15.85
CA ALA A 81 17.13 0.05 -16.94
C ALA A 81 18.04 0.88 -17.86
N ALA A 82 17.99 0.61 -19.17
CA ALA A 82 18.66 1.43 -20.17
C ALA A 82 17.86 2.70 -20.44
N GLU A 83 18.55 3.82 -20.65
CA GLU A 83 17.93 5.07 -21.11
C GLU A 83 17.66 4.99 -22.61
N ILE A 84 16.40 5.04 -22.99
CA ILE A 84 15.99 5.05 -24.39
C ILE A 84 15.39 6.42 -24.72
N ARG A 85 16.03 7.11 -25.67
CA ARG A 85 15.54 8.39 -26.19
C ARG A 85 14.71 8.16 -27.43
N VAL A 86 13.47 8.64 -27.39
CA VAL A 86 12.57 8.72 -28.54
C VAL A 86 12.17 10.18 -28.75
N PRO A 87 11.64 10.57 -29.92
CA PRO A 87 11.23 11.97 -30.15
C PRO A 87 10.23 12.53 -29.12
N ALA A 88 9.45 11.66 -28.46
CA ALA A 88 8.50 12.06 -27.42
C ALA A 88 9.16 12.33 -26.05
N GLY A 89 10.41 11.91 -25.83
CA GLY A 89 11.14 12.08 -24.58
C GLY A 89 11.97 10.86 -24.19
N GLU A 90 12.55 10.93 -23.00
CA GLU A 90 13.31 9.84 -22.39
C GLU A 90 12.37 8.81 -21.74
N CYS A 91 12.80 7.54 -21.74
CA CYS A 91 12.10 6.46 -21.06
C CYS A 91 13.11 5.37 -20.64
N GLY A 92 13.01 4.91 -19.39
CA GLY A 92 13.75 3.77 -18.89
C GLY A 92 13.13 2.47 -19.36
N VAL A 93 13.94 1.61 -19.98
CA VAL A 93 13.53 0.28 -20.43
C VAL A 93 14.43 -0.77 -19.80
N ARG A 94 13.81 -1.75 -19.12
CA ARG A 94 14.50 -2.88 -18.51
C ARG A 94 14.23 -4.16 -19.29
N ALA A 95 15.28 -4.92 -19.59
CA ALA A 95 15.15 -6.25 -20.19
C ALA A 95 15.11 -7.34 -19.12
N ILE A 96 14.14 -8.24 -19.21
CA ILE A 96 13.95 -9.40 -18.34
C ILE A 96 13.70 -10.61 -19.23
N GLY A 97 14.75 -11.39 -19.50
CA GLY A 97 14.70 -12.46 -20.49
C GLY A 97 14.29 -11.90 -21.87
N SER A 98 13.22 -12.46 -22.45
CA SER A 98 12.66 -12.01 -23.73
C SER A 98 11.69 -10.82 -23.60
N THR A 99 11.33 -10.41 -22.37
CA THR A 99 10.36 -9.32 -22.13
C THR A 99 11.05 -8.01 -21.78
N LEU A 100 10.63 -6.92 -22.42
CA LEU A 100 11.02 -5.56 -22.08
C LEU A 100 9.95 -4.92 -21.19
N VAL A 101 10.37 -4.14 -20.20
CA VAL A 101 9.50 -3.50 -19.21
C VAL A 101 9.79 -2.00 -19.15
N ALA A 102 8.73 -1.19 -19.21
CA ALA A 102 8.76 0.24 -18.96
C ALA A 102 7.72 0.60 -17.89
N MET A 103 7.95 1.68 -17.16
CA MET A 103 7.02 2.15 -16.12
C MET A 103 6.52 3.56 -16.44
N ILE A 104 5.24 3.82 -16.18
CA ILE A 104 4.58 5.11 -16.31
C ILE A 104 3.98 5.43 -14.96
N GLN A 105 4.38 6.53 -14.35
CA GLN A 105 3.73 7.01 -13.13
C GLN A 105 2.39 7.66 -13.45
N LEU A 106 1.39 7.37 -12.63
CA LEU A 106 0.13 8.10 -12.60
C LEU A 106 0.18 9.09 -11.44
N THR A 107 0.10 10.38 -11.74
CA THR A 107 0.16 11.45 -10.72
C THR A 107 -1.26 11.72 -10.21
N PRO A 108 -1.46 11.78 -8.89
CA PRO A 108 -2.78 12.00 -8.31
C PRO A 108 -3.31 13.41 -8.54
N ASN A 109 -4.64 13.54 -8.54
CA ASN A 109 -5.28 14.84 -8.44
C ASN A 109 -5.58 15.19 -6.97
N LEU A 110 -4.70 15.97 -6.35
CA LEU A 110 -4.81 16.37 -4.94
C LEU A 110 -6.02 17.28 -4.64
N ASP A 111 -6.72 17.78 -5.65
CA ASP A 111 -7.92 18.63 -5.48
C ASP A 111 -9.21 17.82 -5.36
N LEU A 112 -9.15 16.51 -5.59
CA LEU A 112 -10.29 15.61 -5.50
C LEU A 112 -10.33 14.99 -4.10
N PRO A 113 -11.25 15.44 -3.21
CA PRO A 113 -11.40 14.81 -1.91
C PRO A 113 -12.05 13.45 -2.05
N THR A 114 -11.79 12.62 -1.05
CA THR A 114 -12.39 11.30 -0.90
C THR A 114 -13.48 11.36 0.15
N VAL A 115 -14.69 10.92 -0.21
CA VAL A 115 -15.82 10.82 0.72
C VAL A 115 -15.90 9.40 1.24
N ILE A 116 -15.93 9.26 2.55
CA ILE A 116 -16.02 7.99 3.26
C ILE A 116 -17.46 7.87 3.76
N ALA A 117 -18.22 6.95 3.19
CA ALA A 117 -19.63 6.77 3.50
C ALA A 117 -19.88 5.33 3.94
N ASP A 118 -20.14 5.15 5.24
CA ASP A 118 -20.39 3.86 5.90
C ASP A 118 -19.33 2.79 5.57
N ASN A 119 -19.51 1.97 4.53
CA ASN A 119 -18.56 0.91 4.15
C ASN A 119 -18.01 1.08 2.72
N VAL A 120 -18.26 2.23 2.10
CA VAL A 120 -17.85 2.56 0.74
C VAL A 120 -17.01 3.83 0.75
N ILE A 121 -15.99 3.85 -0.11
CA ILE A 121 -15.12 5.00 -0.32
C ILE A 121 -15.34 5.50 -1.73
N TYR A 122 -15.76 6.75 -1.83
CA TYR A 122 -15.99 7.42 -3.09
C TYR A 122 -14.83 8.38 -3.35
N THR A 123 -14.09 8.12 -4.42
CA THR A 123 -13.06 9.00 -4.94
C THR A 123 -13.22 9.10 -6.44
N GLU A 124 -13.06 10.32 -6.95
CA GLU A 124 -13.15 10.61 -8.38
C GLU A 124 -11.81 10.31 -9.09
N ASP A 125 -10.69 10.29 -8.34
CA ASP A 125 -9.34 10.07 -8.86
C ASP A 125 -9.06 8.59 -9.16
N THR A 126 -9.61 8.11 -10.28
CA THR A 126 -9.58 6.70 -10.69
C THR A 126 -9.14 6.51 -12.13
N VAL A 127 -8.52 5.37 -12.41
CA VAL A 127 -8.26 4.87 -13.77
C VAL A 127 -9.22 3.74 -14.08
N SER A 128 -9.97 3.89 -15.18
CA SER A 128 -10.85 2.83 -15.68
C SER A 128 -10.05 1.79 -16.44
N VAL A 129 -10.27 0.50 -16.12
CA VAL A 129 -9.70 -0.60 -16.88
C VAL A 129 -10.19 -0.60 -18.33
N ALA A 130 -11.46 -0.25 -18.58
CA ALA A 130 -11.99 -0.08 -19.93
C ALA A 130 -11.19 0.93 -20.77
N ALA A 131 -10.70 2.00 -20.14
CA ALA A 131 -9.90 3.02 -20.80
C ALA A 131 -8.51 2.51 -21.22
N LEU A 132 -7.98 1.50 -20.52
CA LEU A 132 -6.66 0.91 -20.77
C LEU A 132 -6.70 -0.26 -21.76
N LEU A 133 -7.83 -0.99 -21.86
CA LEU A 133 -7.95 -2.16 -22.75
C LEU A 133 -7.61 -1.85 -24.22
N PRO A 134 -8.07 -0.74 -24.84
CA PRO A 134 -7.68 -0.39 -26.21
C PRO A 134 -6.19 -0.07 -26.38
N LEU A 135 -5.47 0.20 -25.28
CA LEU A 135 -4.05 0.55 -25.30
C LEU A 135 -3.14 -0.69 -25.28
N LEU A 136 -3.70 -1.90 -25.19
CA LEU A 136 -2.94 -3.16 -25.24
C LEU A 136 -2.41 -3.48 -26.65
N ASP A 137 -2.98 -2.90 -27.70
CA ASP A 137 -2.45 -3.00 -29.06
C ASP A 137 -2.10 -1.63 -29.59
N HIS A 138 -0.82 -1.45 -29.92
CA HIS A 138 -0.28 -0.16 -30.29
C HIS A 138 0.45 -0.22 -31.62
N TYR A 139 -0.26 0.13 -32.69
CA TYR A 139 0.26 0.11 -34.07
C TYR A 139 0.87 -1.25 -34.45
N GLY A 140 0.15 -2.33 -34.12
CA GLY A 140 0.54 -3.70 -34.41
C GLY A 140 1.59 -4.27 -33.46
N ILE A 141 1.82 -3.60 -32.31
CA ILE A 141 2.65 -4.12 -31.21
C ILE A 141 1.74 -4.40 -30.03
N ALA A 142 1.65 -5.67 -29.65
CA ALA A 142 0.90 -6.13 -28.50
C ALA A 142 1.72 -5.97 -27.23
N VAL A 143 1.22 -5.14 -26.31
CA VAL A 143 1.77 -4.93 -24.97
C VAL A 143 0.79 -5.44 -23.91
N ASP A 144 1.33 -5.88 -22.77
CA ASP A 144 0.53 -6.12 -21.58
C ASP A 144 0.72 -4.94 -20.62
N ILE A 145 -0.33 -4.55 -19.90
CA ILE A 145 -0.30 -3.41 -18.97
C ILE A 145 -0.68 -3.91 -17.59
N ASP A 146 0.24 -3.80 -16.63
CA ASP A 146 -0.04 -4.06 -15.22
C ASP A 146 -0.22 -2.73 -14.47
N ILE A 147 -1.35 -2.56 -13.79
CA ILE A 147 -1.61 -1.44 -12.89
C ILE A 147 -1.05 -1.85 -11.53
N VAL A 148 0.04 -1.24 -11.12
CA VAL A 148 0.72 -1.50 -9.85
C VAL A 148 0.46 -0.34 -8.90
N THR A 149 -0.33 -0.60 -7.88
CA THR A 149 -0.64 0.36 -6.82
C THR A 149 -0.01 -0.14 -5.53
N THR A 150 0.85 0.68 -4.91
CA THR A 150 1.40 0.39 -3.58
C THR A 150 1.01 1.50 -2.62
N GLY A 151 0.81 1.14 -1.36
CA GLY A 151 0.44 2.12 -0.36
C GLY A 151 0.23 1.51 1.01
N GLN A 152 -0.11 2.39 1.93
CA GLN A 152 -0.39 2.07 3.33
C GLN A 152 -1.57 2.89 3.82
N ARG A 153 -2.35 2.31 4.74
CA ARG A 153 -3.45 3.01 5.41
C ARG A 153 -2.91 4.14 6.28
N THR A 154 -1.95 3.79 7.12
CA THR A 154 -1.26 4.65 8.07
C THR A 154 0.22 4.31 8.06
N ARG A 155 1.06 5.21 8.55
CA ARG A 155 2.48 4.97 8.77
C ARG A 155 2.64 3.75 9.73
N PRO A 156 3.56 2.81 9.47
CA PRO A 156 3.66 1.58 10.26
C PRO A 156 4.23 1.82 11.67
N SER A 157 4.97 2.91 11.84
CA SER A 157 5.59 3.35 13.09
C SER A 157 4.96 4.64 13.61
N GLY A 158 5.10 4.86 14.92
CA GLY A 158 4.66 6.06 15.62
C GLY A 158 3.45 5.82 16.53
N ASN A 159 3.51 6.36 17.75
CA ASN A 159 2.46 6.22 18.76
C ASN A 159 1.10 6.77 18.28
N TYR A 160 1.14 7.81 17.44
CA TYR A 160 -0.07 8.42 16.89
C TYR A 160 -0.68 7.59 15.76
N SER A 161 0.12 6.92 14.93
CA SER A 161 -0.37 6.12 13.79
C SER A 161 -1.34 5.01 14.22
N MET A 162 -1.10 4.38 15.39
CA MET A 162 -2.02 3.39 15.96
C MET A 162 -3.36 3.99 16.39
N LEU A 163 -3.33 5.19 16.98
CA LEU A 163 -4.54 5.92 17.37
C LEU A 163 -5.31 6.36 16.11
N TYR A 164 -4.60 6.85 15.10
CA TYR A 164 -5.20 7.26 13.84
C TYR A 164 -5.82 6.07 13.06
N ASP A 165 -5.18 4.89 13.06
CA ASP A 165 -5.78 3.69 12.44
C ASP A 165 -7.09 3.27 13.14
N GLN A 166 -7.24 3.54 14.45
CA GLN A 166 -8.51 3.35 15.15
C GLN A 166 -9.59 4.35 14.69
N ILE A 167 -9.22 5.61 14.42
CA ILE A 167 -10.12 6.63 13.85
C ILE A 167 -10.57 6.21 12.45
N VAL A 168 -9.62 5.74 11.61
CA VAL A 168 -9.90 5.20 10.29
C VAL A 168 -10.80 3.96 10.36
N GLY A 169 -10.64 3.12 11.38
CA GLY A 169 -11.51 1.98 11.64
C GLY A 169 -11.42 0.92 10.54
N ARG A 170 -12.57 0.42 10.07
CA ARG A 170 -12.62 -0.68 9.07
C ARG A 170 -12.62 -0.20 7.62
N HIS A 171 -12.66 1.11 7.39
CA HIS A 171 -12.70 1.66 6.05
C HIS A 171 -11.42 1.33 5.28
N ALA A 172 -11.53 1.09 3.97
CA ALA A 172 -10.41 0.84 3.06
C ALA A 172 -9.60 2.12 2.71
N ILE A 173 -9.38 3.00 3.69
CA ILE A 173 -8.70 4.27 3.48
C ILE A 173 -7.21 4.02 3.30
N VAL A 174 -6.64 4.56 2.23
CA VAL A 174 -5.21 4.47 1.96
C VAL A 174 -4.63 5.88 2.06
N GLY A 175 -4.00 6.18 3.19
CA GLY A 175 -3.47 7.49 3.49
C GLY A 175 -2.38 7.93 2.52
N SER A 176 -1.48 7.01 2.14
CA SER A 176 -0.47 7.22 1.11
C SER A 176 -0.53 6.10 0.08
N ARG A 177 -0.66 6.49 -1.19
CA ARG A 177 -0.78 5.59 -2.35
C ARG A 177 -0.01 6.15 -3.53
N VAL A 178 0.77 5.30 -4.18
CA VAL A 178 1.41 5.60 -5.45
C VAL A 178 1.02 4.53 -6.46
N THR A 179 0.72 4.95 -7.68
CA THR A 179 0.29 4.05 -8.76
C THR A 179 1.17 4.22 -9.99
N TRP A 180 1.57 3.10 -10.57
CA TRP A 180 2.27 3.03 -11.85
C TRP A 180 1.53 2.10 -12.81
N LEU A 181 1.65 2.38 -14.10
CA LEU A 181 1.42 1.42 -15.16
C LEU A 181 2.75 0.80 -15.58
N VAL A 182 2.82 -0.52 -15.54
CA VAL A 182 3.97 -1.30 -15.99
C VAL A 182 3.62 -1.87 -17.35
N VAL A 183 4.30 -1.39 -18.38
CA VAL A 183 4.07 -1.83 -19.77
C VAL A 183 5.10 -2.88 -20.11
N ARG A 184 4.62 -4.08 -20.50
CA ARG A 184 5.43 -5.23 -20.86
C ARG A 184 5.33 -5.51 -22.35
N LEU A 185 6.47 -5.62 -23.02
CA LEU A 185 6.58 -6.02 -24.41
C LEU A 185 7.36 -7.33 -24.50
N ASP A 186 6.66 -8.40 -24.85
CA ASP A 186 7.26 -9.68 -25.20
C ASP A 186 7.83 -9.60 -26.63
N GLN A 187 9.15 -9.74 -26.76
CA GLN A 187 9.83 -9.63 -28.05
C GLN A 187 9.47 -10.78 -28.99
N GLU A 188 9.28 -12.00 -28.49
CA GLU A 188 8.95 -13.17 -29.29
C GLU A 188 7.55 -13.03 -29.88
N ARG A 189 6.58 -12.59 -29.06
CA ARG A 189 5.21 -12.31 -29.50
C ARG A 189 5.14 -11.23 -30.57
N ASN A 190 6.03 -10.25 -30.53
CA ASN A 190 6.04 -9.10 -31.43
C ASN A 190 7.08 -9.19 -32.54
N LEU A 191 7.77 -10.33 -32.68
CA LEU A 191 8.93 -10.48 -33.56
C LEU A 191 8.64 -10.03 -35.00
N ALA A 192 7.51 -10.44 -35.57
CA ALA A 192 7.14 -10.08 -36.94
C ALA A 192 6.94 -8.57 -37.13
N ALA A 193 6.39 -7.87 -36.13
CA ALA A 193 6.19 -6.43 -36.18
C ALA A 193 7.49 -5.64 -35.95
N LEU A 194 8.35 -6.15 -35.07
CA LEU A 194 9.64 -5.54 -34.72
C LEU A 194 10.66 -5.71 -35.85
N ALA A 195 10.72 -6.90 -36.47
CA ALA A 195 11.65 -7.21 -37.55
C ALA A 195 11.47 -6.29 -38.77
N ARG A 196 10.23 -5.83 -39.04
CA ARG A 196 9.95 -4.84 -40.10
C ARG A 196 10.58 -3.48 -39.84
N ARG A 197 10.92 -3.16 -38.59
CA ARG A 197 11.53 -1.89 -38.15
C ARG A 197 13.04 -1.97 -37.99
N GLY A 198 13.64 -3.13 -38.26
CA GLY A 198 15.07 -3.39 -38.08
C GLY A 198 15.37 -4.41 -36.96
N PRO A 199 16.65 -4.55 -36.58
CA PRO A 199 17.08 -5.52 -35.56
C PRO A 199 16.35 -5.35 -34.24
N CYS A 200 15.81 -6.43 -33.68
CA CYS A 200 14.96 -6.39 -32.48
C CYS A 200 15.68 -5.78 -31.26
N ALA A 201 16.99 -5.99 -31.11
CA ALA A 201 17.78 -5.42 -30.02
C ALA A 201 17.73 -3.89 -29.96
N VAL A 202 17.54 -3.23 -31.11
CA VAL A 202 17.45 -1.76 -31.21
C VAL A 202 15.99 -1.32 -31.34
N SER A 203 15.20 -2.01 -32.16
CA SER A 203 13.83 -1.60 -32.48
C SER A 203 12.85 -1.87 -31.34
N ALA A 204 13.05 -2.91 -30.53
CA ALA A 204 12.13 -3.29 -29.46
C ALA A 204 12.14 -2.30 -28.28
N PRO A 205 13.31 -1.87 -27.73
CA PRO A 205 13.33 -0.85 -26.68
C PRO A 205 12.73 0.49 -27.15
N ALA A 206 13.08 0.94 -28.36
CA ALA A 206 12.52 2.17 -28.94
C ALA A 206 11.00 2.07 -29.16
N ALA A 207 10.52 0.90 -29.59
CA ALA A 207 9.09 0.65 -29.74
C ALA A 207 8.34 0.68 -28.41
N LEU A 208 8.89 0.07 -27.36
CA LEU A 208 8.31 0.10 -26.01
C LEU A 208 8.31 1.52 -25.44
N ALA A 209 9.42 2.26 -25.54
CA ALA A 209 9.50 3.66 -25.09
C ALA A 209 8.46 4.54 -25.81
N THR A 210 8.31 4.37 -27.13
CA THR A 210 7.29 5.08 -27.92
C THR A 210 5.86 4.69 -27.52
N ALA A 211 5.62 3.41 -27.22
CA ALA A 211 4.33 2.93 -26.72
C ALA A 211 4.01 3.56 -25.35
N ALA A 212 4.97 3.58 -24.43
CA ALA A 212 4.80 4.16 -23.10
C ALA A 212 4.44 5.65 -23.16
N HIS A 213 5.16 6.44 -23.97
CA HIS A 213 4.86 7.86 -24.18
C HIS A 213 3.47 8.11 -24.78
N ARG A 214 3.03 7.26 -25.72
CA ARG A 214 1.70 7.40 -26.32
C ARG A 214 0.59 6.95 -25.37
N ILE A 215 0.79 5.90 -24.57
CA ILE A 215 -0.12 5.51 -23.49
C ILE A 215 -0.27 6.68 -22.50
N ALA A 216 0.84 7.27 -22.06
CA ALA A 216 0.82 8.44 -21.18
C ALA A 216 0.12 9.65 -21.83
N GLY A 217 0.34 9.90 -23.13
CA GLY A 217 -0.39 10.91 -23.88
C GLY A 217 -1.91 10.69 -23.88
N ARG A 218 -2.36 9.46 -24.16
CA ARG A 218 -3.78 9.10 -24.14
C ARG A 218 -4.44 9.22 -22.77
N LEU A 219 -3.68 9.00 -21.70
CA LEU A 219 -4.18 9.22 -20.33
C LEU A 219 -4.31 10.71 -20.02
N ARG A 220 -3.33 11.52 -20.44
CA ARG A 220 -3.38 12.98 -20.28
C ARG A 220 -4.54 13.62 -21.05
N GLU A 221 -4.83 13.13 -22.26
CA GLU A 221 -6.03 13.52 -23.03
C GLU A 221 -7.35 13.27 -22.27
N ARG A 222 -7.34 12.33 -21.31
CA ARG A 222 -8.48 12.00 -20.45
C ARG A 222 -8.41 12.63 -19.06
N GLY A 223 -7.50 13.59 -18.86
CA GLY A 223 -7.33 14.29 -17.58
C GLY A 223 -6.50 13.56 -16.53
N ILE A 224 -5.93 12.39 -16.84
CA ILE A 224 -5.04 11.65 -15.93
C ILE A 224 -3.60 12.03 -16.24
N LEU A 225 -2.94 12.69 -15.30
CA LEU A 225 -1.52 13.03 -15.43
C LEU A 225 -0.67 11.76 -15.39
N ALA A 226 0.13 11.55 -16.44
CA ALA A 226 0.92 10.35 -16.61
C ALA A 226 2.31 10.67 -17.19
N TYR A 227 3.36 10.08 -16.61
CA TYR A 227 4.76 10.34 -16.97
C TYR A 227 5.55 9.03 -17.10
N PRO A 228 6.09 8.70 -18.28
CA PRO A 228 7.05 7.61 -18.44
C PRO A 228 8.27 7.86 -17.57
N LEU A 229 8.73 6.84 -16.83
CA LEU A 229 9.84 6.98 -15.89
C LEU A 229 11.19 6.88 -16.61
N PRO A 230 12.15 7.79 -16.34
CA PRO A 230 13.56 7.57 -16.69
C PRO A 230 14.17 6.44 -15.84
N PRO A 231 15.36 5.91 -16.20
CA PRO A 231 15.99 4.80 -15.49
C PRO A 231 16.15 4.99 -13.98
N ALA A 232 16.58 6.18 -13.55
CA ALA A 232 16.76 6.50 -12.13
C ALA A 232 15.43 6.43 -11.36
N ALA A 233 14.38 7.07 -11.90
CA ALA A 233 13.04 7.05 -11.31
C ALA A 233 12.42 5.64 -11.31
N MET A 234 12.69 4.84 -12.34
CA MET A 234 12.27 3.43 -12.39
C MET A 234 12.95 2.60 -11.29
N ARG A 235 14.23 2.87 -11.00
CA ARG A 235 14.96 2.25 -9.89
C ARG A 235 14.34 2.64 -8.55
N ASP A 236 14.01 3.92 -8.35
CA ASP A 236 13.38 4.41 -7.12
C ASP A 236 11.96 3.85 -6.93
N ALA A 237 11.18 3.74 -8.01
CA ALA A 237 9.87 3.11 -7.98
C ALA A 237 9.96 1.64 -7.57
N VAL A 238 10.93 0.89 -8.13
CA VAL A 238 11.19 -0.49 -7.73
C VAL A 238 11.61 -0.56 -6.26
N ARG A 239 12.50 0.32 -5.78
CA ARG A 239 12.88 0.39 -4.36
C ARG A 239 11.68 0.64 -3.45
N LEU A 240 10.77 1.54 -3.86
CA LEU A 240 9.52 1.76 -3.14
C LEU A 240 8.68 0.48 -3.08
N LEU A 241 8.58 -0.28 -4.18
CA LEU A 241 7.91 -1.58 -4.20
C LEU A 241 8.59 -2.66 -3.34
N HIS A 242 9.85 -2.51 -2.92
CA HIS A 242 10.45 -3.41 -1.92
C HIS A 242 9.95 -3.12 -0.50
N GLU A 243 9.43 -1.91 -0.27
CA GLU A 243 8.99 -1.41 1.04
C GLU A 243 10.08 -1.54 2.11
N GLY A 244 11.37 -1.50 1.73
CA GLY A 244 12.49 -1.68 2.66
C GLY A 244 12.69 -3.14 3.13
N VAL A 245 12.32 -4.11 2.30
CA VAL A 245 12.68 -5.53 2.48
C VAL A 245 13.77 -5.90 1.48
N GLU A 246 14.91 -6.36 1.98
CA GLU A 246 15.97 -6.91 1.14
C GLU A 246 15.59 -8.30 0.63
N LEU A 247 15.65 -8.49 -0.70
CA LEU A 247 15.18 -9.72 -1.34
C LEU A 247 16.02 -10.96 -0.97
N ALA A 248 17.33 -10.75 -0.78
CA ALA A 248 18.29 -11.79 -0.43
C ALA A 248 18.07 -12.33 0.99
N ASP A 249 17.58 -11.48 1.90
CA ASP A 249 17.39 -11.79 3.32
C ASP A 249 16.07 -12.56 3.59
N LEU A 250 15.22 -12.71 2.57
CA LEU A 250 13.93 -13.35 2.73
C LEU A 250 14.06 -14.88 2.82
N ALA A 251 13.67 -15.46 3.95
CA ALA A 251 13.51 -16.90 4.10
C ALA A 251 12.15 -17.33 3.51
N GLU A 252 12.16 -18.25 2.53
CA GLU A 252 10.92 -18.75 1.96
C GLU A 252 10.29 -19.80 2.88
N LYS A 253 9.06 -19.54 3.34
CA LYS A 253 8.18 -20.53 3.96
C LYS A 253 7.09 -20.93 2.98
N TRP A 254 6.38 -22.00 3.33
CA TRP A 254 5.27 -22.50 2.51
C TRP A 254 4.19 -21.43 2.29
N GLU A 255 3.86 -20.64 3.30
CA GLU A 255 2.74 -19.69 3.25
C GLU A 255 3.17 -18.24 3.00
N CYS A 256 4.38 -17.86 3.43
CA CYS A 256 4.90 -16.49 3.38
C CYS A 256 6.42 -16.47 3.14
N LEU A 257 6.98 -15.29 2.93
CA LEU A 257 8.42 -15.03 3.01
C LEU A 257 8.68 -14.28 4.32
N GLU A 258 9.56 -14.79 5.15
CA GLU A 258 9.95 -14.13 6.40
C GLU A 258 11.17 -13.25 6.18
N SER A 259 11.08 -12.03 6.67
CA SER A 259 12.21 -11.10 6.73
C SER A 259 13.06 -11.40 7.97
N SER A 260 14.35 -11.07 7.91
CA SER A 260 15.25 -11.10 9.09
C SER A 260 14.74 -10.23 10.24
N ALA A 261 13.99 -9.17 9.92
CA ALA A 261 13.28 -8.35 10.91
C ALA A 261 12.13 -9.16 11.59
N PRO A 262 12.12 -9.30 12.92
CA PRO A 262 11.13 -10.10 13.64
C PRO A 262 9.69 -9.68 13.34
N GLY A 263 8.81 -10.66 13.11
CA GLY A 263 7.38 -10.43 12.90
C GLY A 263 7.01 -9.82 11.54
N ARG A 264 7.98 -9.56 10.65
CA ARG A 264 7.72 -9.00 9.32
C ARG A 264 7.71 -10.10 8.26
N CYS A 265 6.56 -10.29 7.64
CA CYS A 265 6.33 -11.27 6.58
C CYS A 265 5.86 -10.60 5.30
N VAL A 266 6.29 -11.14 4.15
CA VAL A 266 5.78 -10.81 2.83
C VAL A 266 4.88 -11.95 2.37
N THR A 267 3.60 -11.67 2.18
CA THR A 267 2.62 -12.67 1.75
C THR A 267 1.88 -12.18 0.52
N THR A 268 1.93 -12.95 -0.55
CA THR A 268 1.25 -12.66 -1.81
C THR A 268 0.06 -13.60 -2.02
N TYR A 269 -1.04 -13.02 -2.46
CA TYR A 269 -2.29 -13.68 -2.76
C TYR A 269 -2.67 -13.43 -4.21
N ALA A 270 -3.29 -14.43 -4.84
CA ALA A 270 -3.94 -14.25 -6.13
C ALA A 270 -5.41 -13.90 -5.92
N VAL A 271 -5.94 -13.01 -6.76
CA VAL A 271 -7.35 -12.63 -6.75
C VAL A 271 -8.16 -13.67 -7.51
N ASP A 272 -9.21 -14.16 -6.86
CA ASP A 272 -10.28 -14.93 -7.49
C ASP A 272 -11.42 -13.98 -7.89
N TRP A 273 -11.49 -13.69 -9.19
CA TRP A 273 -12.47 -12.76 -9.76
C TRP A 273 -13.92 -13.24 -9.60
N SER A 274 -14.16 -14.53 -9.33
CA SER A 274 -15.52 -15.06 -9.11
C SER A 274 -16.09 -14.79 -7.72
N LEU A 275 -15.24 -14.34 -6.78
CA LEU A 275 -15.59 -14.10 -5.38
C LEU A 275 -15.53 -12.60 -5.00
N ILE A 276 -15.32 -11.72 -5.98
CA ILE A 276 -15.33 -10.28 -5.77
C ILE A 276 -16.76 -9.83 -5.47
N GLY A 277 -16.94 -9.10 -4.38
CA GLY A 277 -18.22 -8.48 -4.01
C GLY A 277 -18.34 -7.05 -4.53
N ASP A 278 -19.38 -6.34 -4.07
CA ASP A 278 -19.72 -4.99 -4.56
C ASP A 278 -18.65 -3.94 -4.26
N ASN A 279 -17.89 -4.11 -3.16
CA ASN A 279 -16.75 -3.26 -2.81
C ASN A 279 -15.51 -3.48 -3.70
N GLY A 280 -15.58 -4.38 -4.68
CA GLY A 280 -14.52 -4.64 -5.63
C GLY A 280 -13.23 -5.11 -4.95
N LEU A 281 -12.13 -4.42 -5.27
CA LEU A 281 -10.80 -4.69 -4.69
C LEU A 281 -10.49 -3.83 -3.47
N ALA A 282 -11.39 -2.95 -3.03
CA ALA A 282 -11.10 -2.01 -1.94
C ALA A 282 -10.82 -2.71 -0.61
N ASP A 283 -11.52 -3.81 -0.32
CA ASP A 283 -11.44 -4.54 0.96
C ASP A 283 -10.03 -5.08 1.26
N CYS A 284 -9.18 -5.29 0.24
CA CYS A 284 -7.82 -5.74 0.46
C CYS A 284 -6.97 -4.70 1.20
N TRP A 285 -7.27 -3.41 1.02
CA TRP A 285 -6.63 -2.31 1.75
C TRP A 285 -7.10 -2.24 3.20
N ALA A 286 -8.34 -2.66 3.48
CA ALA A 286 -8.88 -2.65 4.83
C ALA A 286 -8.23 -3.70 5.75
N SER A 287 -7.74 -4.79 5.15
CA SER A 287 -7.37 -6.01 5.88
C SER A 287 -5.91 -6.02 6.36
N SER A 288 -5.05 -5.18 5.79
CA SER A 288 -3.62 -5.12 6.12
C SER A 288 -3.29 -3.93 7.00
N ARG A 289 -2.52 -4.17 8.07
CA ARG A 289 -1.90 -3.14 8.94
C ARG A 289 -0.52 -2.70 8.48
N GLY A 290 -0.01 -3.30 7.41
CA GLY A 290 1.28 -2.96 6.82
C GLY A 290 1.13 -2.33 5.44
N HIS A 291 2.15 -2.49 4.60
CA HIS A 291 2.08 -2.07 3.21
C HIS A 291 1.28 -3.08 2.40
N THR A 292 0.52 -2.56 1.45
CA THR A 292 -0.26 -3.35 0.50
C THR A 292 0.14 -2.94 -0.90
N THR A 293 0.48 -3.93 -1.73
CA THR A 293 0.67 -3.74 -3.16
C THR A 293 -0.39 -4.53 -3.91
N LEU A 294 -1.21 -3.84 -4.68
CA LEU A 294 -2.18 -4.41 -5.60
C LEU A 294 -1.61 -4.33 -7.01
N VAL A 295 -1.58 -5.47 -7.72
CA VAL A 295 -1.20 -5.54 -9.12
C VAL A 295 -2.39 -6.06 -9.91
N VAL A 296 -2.94 -5.26 -10.82
CA VAL A 296 -4.00 -5.67 -11.75
C VAL A 296 -3.43 -5.73 -13.16
N SER A 297 -3.31 -6.93 -13.70
CA SER A 297 -2.75 -7.20 -15.02
C SER A 297 -3.83 -7.26 -16.08
N LEU A 298 -3.65 -6.44 -17.11
CA LEU A 298 -4.45 -6.40 -18.32
C LEU A 298 -3.62 -7.03 -19.44
N SER A 299 -4.05 -8.21 -19.88
CA SER A 299 -3.41 -8.94 -20.96
C SER A 299 -4.46 -9.55 -21.88
N ARG A 300 -4.07 -9.89 -23.10
CA ARG A 300 -4.95 -10.65 -24.03
C ARG A 300 -5.35 -12.02 -23.49
N ARG A 301 -4.60 -12.55 -22.51
CA ARG A 301 -4.90 -13.82 -21.84
C ARG A 301 -6.07 -13.71 -20.87
N GLY A 302 -6.54 -12.51 -20.54
CA GLY A 302 -7.59 -12.24 -19.57
C GLY A 302 -7.03 -11.58 -18.29
N PRO A 303 -7.92 -11.11 -17.40
CA PRO A 303 -7.49 -10.37 -16.22
C PRO A 303 -6.84 -11.28 -15.20
N SER A 304 -5.88 -10.75 -14.47
CA SER A 304 -5.25 -11.44 -13.35
C SER A 304 -4.81 -10.39 -12.35
N ALA A 305 -4.93 -10.67 -11.05
CA ALA A 305 -4.49 -9.72 -10.05
C ALA A 305 -3.81 -10.42 -8.88
N LEU A 306 -2.87 -9.70 -8.27
CA LEU A 306 -2.15 -10.10 -7.07
C LEU A 306 -2.32 -9.02 -6.00
N VAL A 307 -2.43 -9.45 -4.76
CA VAL A 307 -2.33 -8.58 -3.59
C VAL A 307 -1.18 -9.09 -2.74
N ARG A 308 -0.21 -8.22 -2.46
CA ARG A 308 0.92 -8.49 -1.59
C ARG A 308 0.80 -7.65 -0.33
N TYR A 309 0.91 -8.31 0.81
CA TYR A 309 1.01 -7.67 2.12
C TYR A 309 2.44 -7.78 2.64
N VAL A 310 2.96 -6.67 3.16
CA VAL A 310 4.24 -6.60 3.88
C VAL A 310 3.95 -6.11 5.29
N GLY A 311 4.05 -6.99 6.28
CA GLY A 311 3.69 -6.67 7.67
C GLY A 311 3.57 -7.93 8.54
N PRO A 312 2.82 -7.88 9.65
CA PRO A 312 2.60 -9.03 10.52
C PRO A 312 2.06 -10.27 9.77
N ALA A 313 2.45 -11.46 10.21
CA ALA A 313 1.87 -12.71 9.71
C ALA A 313 0.40 -12.88 10.16
N GLY A 314 -0.36 -13.72 9.45
CA GLY A 314 -1.69 -14.16 9.90
C GLY A 314 -2.78 -13.07 9.90
N GLN A 315 -2.59 -11.98 9.17
CA GLN A 315 -3.59 -10.92 9.04
C GLN A 315 -4.90 -11.43 8.40
N PRO A 316 -6.07 -10.87 8.78
CA PRO A 316 -7.32 -11.20 8.12
C PRO A 316 -7.21 -10.89 6.62
N ARG A 317 -7.98 -11.59 5.80
CA ARG A 317 -7.98 -11.39 4.35
C ARG A 317 -9.39 -11.51 3.78
N PRO A 318 -9.73 -10.75 2.72
CA PRO A 318 -10.97 -10.95 1.99
C PRO A 318 -11.04 -12.36 1.37
N ARG A 319 -12.27 -12.88 1.21
CA ARG A 319 -12.51 -14.24 0.69
C ARG A 319 -11.97 -14.47 -0.73
N TYR A 320 -11.93 -13.42 -1.55
CA TYR A 320 -11.40 -13.49 -2.91
C TYR A 320 -9.88 -13.59 -2.98
N LEU A 321 -9.14 -13.39 -1.87
CA LEU A 321 -7.69 -13.53 -1.83
C LEU A 321 -7.30 -14.99 -1.58
N ARG A 322 -6.85 -15.68 -2.64
CA ARG A 322 -6.38 -17.06 -2.58
C ARG A 322 -4.88 -17.11 -2.25
N PRO A 323 -4.43 -17.97 -1.32
CA PRO A 323 -3.03 -18.00 -0.93
C PRO A 323 -2.19 -18.72 -2.00
N LEU A 324 -0.98 -18.23 -2.23
CA LEU A 324 -0.02 -18.77 -3.20
C LEU A 324 1.03 -19.66 -2.54
N ASN A 325 0.56 -20.62 -1.74
CA ASN A 325 1.44 -21.49 -0.97
C ASN A 325 2.43 -22.23 -1.88
N GLY A 326 3.70 -22.21 -1.49
CA GLY A 326 4.85 -22.78 -2.21
C GLY A 326 5.33 -21.96 -3.41
N ARG A 327 4.71 -20.80 -3.68
CA ARG A 327 5.02 -19.94 -4.84
C ARG A 327 5.26 -18.48 -4.45
N GLN A 328 5.53 -18.22 -3.18
CA GLN A 328 5.65 -16.86 -2.63
C GLN A 328 6.84 -16.09 -3.23
N SER A 329 7.99 -16.74 -3.45
CA SER A 329 9.14 -16.08 -4.09
C SER A 329 8.86 -15.65 -5.53
N ALA A 330 8.21 -16.51 -6.31
CA ALA A 330 7.85 -16.19 -7.69
C ALA A 330 6.79 -15.06 -7.74
N ALA A 331 5.80 -15.12 -6.84
CA ALA A 331 4.76 -14.09 -6.74
C ALA A 331 5.33 -12.73 -6.31
N LEU A 332 6.33 -12.73 -5.42
CA LEU A 332 7.06 -11.53 -5.03
C LEU A 332 7.74 -10.88 -6.24
N LEU A 333 8.54 -11.63 -7.00
CA LEU A 333 9.25 -11.08 -8.17
C LEU A 333 8.26 -10.56 -9.23
N THR A 334 7.15 -11.24 -9.45
CA THR A 334 6.08 -10.74 -10.32
C THR A 334 5.50 -9.42 -9.82
N SER A 335 5.23 -9.29 -8.51
CA SER A 335 4.71 -8.04 -7.93
C SER A 335 5.71 -6.87 -7.98
N LEU A 336 7.02 -7.17 -8.08
CA LEU A 336 8.10 -6.18 -8.27
C LEU A 336 8.32 -5.79 -9.73
N SER A 337 7.50 -6.27 -10.65
CA SER A 337 7.70 -6.10 -12.09
C SER A 337 9.06 -6.65 -12.57
N ALA A 338 9.52 -7.71 -11.90
CA ALA A 338 10.83 -8.34 -12.07
C ALA A 338 10.73 -9.78 -12.61
N GLY A 339 9.57 -10.43 -12.45
CA GLY A 339 9.37 -11.82 -12.82
C GLY A 339 8.34 -12.03 -13.94
N GLU A 340 7.88 -13.28 -14.02
CA GLU A 340 6.80 -13.76 -14.88
C GLU A 340 5.57 -12.84 -14.86
N PRO A 341 4.76 -12.78 -15.94
CA PRO A 341 3.54 -12.01 -15.95
C PRO A 341 2.54 -12.57 -14.94
N VAL A 342 1.71 -11.68 -14.38
CA VAL A 342 0.71 -12.01 -13.35
C VAL A 342 -0.27 -13.12 -13.79
N SER A 343 -0.51 -13.24 -15.10
CA SER A 343 -1.33 -14.29 -15.69
C SER A 343 -0.92 -15.73 -15.32
N VAL A 344 0.34 -15.96 -14.92
CA VAL A 344 0.85 -17.27 -14.47
C VAL A 344 0.29 -17.68 -13.09
N PHE A 345 -0.26 -16.72 -12.35
CA PHE A 345 -0.90 -16.92 -11.05
C PHE A 345 -2.43 -16.78 -11.10
N ALA A 346 -2.99 -16.63 -12.30
CA ALA A 346 -4.42 -16.44 -12.51
C ALA A 346 -5.24 -17.45 -11.69
N GLY A 347 -6.22 -16.91 -10.94
CA GLY A 347 -7.20 -17.71 -10.23
C GLY A 347 -8.24 -18.32 -11.16
N HIS A 348 -9.26 -18.92 -10.56
CA HIS A 348 -10.44 -19.35 -11.31
C HIS A 348 -11.10 -18.11 -11.93
N ARG A 349 -11.54 -18.26 -13.18
CA ARG A 349 -12.33 -17.23 -13.85
C ARG A 349 -13.81 -17.53 -13.65
N PRO A 350 -14.67 -16.51 -13.57
CA PRO A 350 -16.10 -16.68 -13.74
C PRO A 350 -16.38 -17.54 -14.98
N ARG A 351 -17.30 -18.50 -14.89
CA ARG A 351 -17.73 -19.27 -16.06
C ARG A 351 -18.44 -18.33 -17.03
N GLY A 352 -17.78 -18.01 -18.14
CA GLY A 352 -18.30 -17.13 -19.19
C GLY A 352 -17.41 -15.91 -19.43
N ARG A 353 -16.91 -15.77 -20.66
CA ARG A 353 -16.05 -14.67 -21.10
C ARG A 353 -16.73 -13.31 -20.95
N ALA A 354 -18.01 -13.23 -21.30
CA ALA A 354 -18.80 -11.99 -21.23
C ALA A 354 -18.95 -11.40 -19.82
N GLY A 355 -19.10 -12.24 -18.79
CA GLY A 355 -19.23 -11.77 -17.40
C GLY A 355 -17.93 -11.19 -16.84
N THR A 356 -16.79 -11.78 -17.23
CA THR A 356 -15.47 -11.27 -16.84
C THR A 356 -15.15 -9.96 -17.57
N ASP A 357 -15.45 -9.89 -18.88
CA ASP A 357 -15.20 -8.69 -19.67
C ASP A 357 -16.03 -7.50 -19.17
N ARG A 358 -17.29 -7.72 -18.77
CA ARG A 358 -18.13 -6.68 -18.15
C ARG A 358 -17.61 -6.23 -16.79
N LEU A 359 -17.23 -7.17 -15.91
CA LEU A 359 -16.65 -6.85 -14.59
C LEU A 359 -15.40 -5.97 -14.73
N LEU A 360 -14.56 -6.23 -15.73
CA LEU A 360 -13.38 -5.40 -15.99
C LEU A 360 -13.73 -4.05 -16.59
N ALA A 361 -14.74 -3.97 -17.45
CA ALA A 361 -15.16 -2.71 -18.03
C ALA A 361 -15.61 -1.71 -16.94
N ASP A 362 -16.28 -2.23 -15.91
CA ASP A 362 -16.82 -1.44 -14.79
C ASP A 362 -15.78 -1.23 -13.67
N LEU A 363 -14.58 -1.83 -13.76
CA LEU A 363 -13.57 -1.74 -12.70
C LEU A 363 -12.82 -0.39 -12.75
N LEU A 364 -13.04 0.41 -11.72
CA LEU A 364 -12.31 1.65 -11.44
C LEU A 364 -11.24 1.40 -10.39
N ILE A 365 -9.99 1.74 -10.71
CA ILE A 365 -8.86 1.61 -9.77
C ILE A 365 -8.46 3.01 -9.30
N PRO A 366 -8.58 3.32 -8.00
CA PRO A 366 -8.18 4.64 -7.51
C PRO A 366 -6.66 4.80 -7.51
N ILE A 367 -6.16 5.90 -8.08
CA ILE A 367 -4.73 6.08 -8.37
C ILE A 367 -4.00 6.88 -7.29
N GLY A 368 -4.68 7.82 -6.65
CA GLY A 368 -4.10 8.73 -5.66
C GLY A 368 -4.31 8.37 -4.20
N PRO A 369 -3.57 9.03 -3.30
CA PRO A 369 -3.81 8.91 -1.86
C PRO A 369 -5.20 9.44 -1.51
N ASN A 370 -5.88 8.79 -0.57
CA ASN A 370 -7.08 9.38 0.01
C ASN A 370 -6.73 10.56 0.92
N GLY A 371 -5.48 10.62 1.38
CA GLY A 371 -4.99 11.62 2.32
C GLY A 371 -5.48 11.36 3.74
N GLN A 372 -5.46 12.41 4.55
CA GLN A 372 -5.92 12.34 5.92
C GLN A 372 -7.38 12.80 6.07
N ILE A 373 -8.05 12.29 7.09
CA ILE A 373 -9.44 12.66 7.42
C ILE A 373 -9.45 14.05 8.04
N LEU A 374 -10.15 14.99 7.41
CA LEU A 374 -10.31 16.35 7.93
C LEU A 374 -11.47 16.43 8.92
N GLY A 375 -12.56 15.73 8.64
CA GLY A 375 -13.71 15.66 9.55
C GLY A 375 -14.95 15.04 8.89
N SER A 376 -16.12 15.24 9.49
CA SER A 376 -17.42 14.83 8.94
C SER A 376 -18.03 15.92 8.07
N LEU A 377 -18.72 15.54 7.00
CA LEU A 377 -19.36 16.48 6.09
C LEU A 377 -20.57 17.14 6.78
N ALA A 378 -20.64 18.47 6.81
CA ALA A 378 -21.72 19.16 7.51
C ALA A 378 -23.12 18.86 6.93
N SER A 379 -23.21 18.59 5.62
CA SER A 379 -24.47 18.18 4.97
C SER A 379 -24.87 16.74 5.28
N GLN A 380 -23.91 15.87 5.63
CA GLN A 380 -24.12 14.45 5.90
C GLN A 380 -23.16 14.00 7.01
N PRO A 381 -23.54 14.16 8.29
CA PRO A 381 -22.64 13.93 9.43
C PRO A 381 -22.07 12.51 9.55
N ARG A 382 -22.70 11.53 8.90
CA ARG A 382 -22.23 10.14 8.84
C ARG A 382 -21.10 9.92 7.83
N HIS A 383 -20.86 10.88 6.95
CA HIS A 383 -19.83 10.79 5.93
C HIS A 383 -18.63 11.61 6.35
N ALA A 384 -17.44 11.01 6.26
CA ALA A 384 -16.19 11.71 6.53
C ALA A 384 -15.54 12.16 5.23
N LEU A 385 -14.85 13.29 5.26
CA LEU A 385 -14.06 13.82 4.15
C LEU A 385 -12.58 13.60 4.44
N ALA A 386 -11.88 12.93 3.52
CA ALA A 386 -10.43 12.86 3.48
C ALA A 386 -9.89 13.64 2.28
N LEU A 387 -8.77 14.33 2.47
CA LEU A 387 -8.13 15.11 1.42
C LEU A 387 -6.60 15.05 1.61
N PRO A 388 -5.83 14.72 0.56
CA PRO A 388 -4.38 14.71 0.65
C PRO A 388 -3.82 16.13 0.64
N LEU A 389 -2.96 16.44 1.61
CA LEU A 389 -2.19 17.69 1.59
C LEU A 389 -0.97 17.62 0.70
N PHE A 390 -0.38 16.44 0.54
CA PHE A 390 0.87 16.23 -0.18
C PHE A 390 0.78 15.04 -1.14
N ASP A 391 1.67 15.03 -2.14
CA ASP A 391 1.85 13.91 -3.07
C ASP A 391 2.90 12.93 -2.50
N PRO A 392 2.60 11.64 -2.33
CA PRO A 392 3.59 10.66 -1.88
C PRO A 392 4.59 10.24 -2.98
N ALA A 393 4.42 10.69 -4.22
CA ALA A 393 5.32 10.35 -5.31
C ALA A 393 6.72 10.95 -5.14
N ARG A 394 7.75 10.20 -5.58
CA ARG A 394 9.15 10.68 -5.59
C ARG A 394 9.55 11.33 -6.91
N TYR A 395 9.04 10.81 -8.03
CA TYR A 395 9.29 11.37 -9.35
C TYR A 395 8.14 12.32 -9.73
N ASN A 396 8.48 13.50 -10.24
CA ASN A 396 7.55 14.55 -10.64
C ASN A 396 6.33 14.73 -9.70
N PRO A 397 6.55 14.94 -8.38
CA PRO A 397 5.47 15.12 -7.42
C PRO A 397 4.70 16.40 -7.70
N ARG A 398 3.39 16.37 -7.48
CA ARG A 398 2.56 17.57 -7.55
C ARG A 398 2.87 18.49 -6.36
N ARG A 399 3.45 19.65 -6.67
CA ARG A 399 3.65 20.70 -5.67
C ARG A 399 2.33 21.40 -5.36
N ARG A 400 2.14 21.78 -4.09
CA ARG A 400 0.91 22.43 -3.61
C ARG A 400 1.21 23.47 -2.53
N THR A 401 0.51 24.59 -2.57
CA THR A 401 0.45 25.54 -1.45
C THR A 401 -0.91 25.42 -0.76
N VAL A 402 -0.88 25.30 0.56
CA VAL A 402 -2.05 25.19 1.44
C VAL A 402 -2.02 26.34 2.44
N GLU A 403 -3.10 27.09 2.55
CA GLU A 403 -3.28 28.11 3.58
C GLU A 403 -4.28 27.61 4.62
N VAL A 404 -3.89 27.66 5.89
CA VAL A 404 -4.66 27.19 7.03
C VAL A 404 -4.93 28.39 7.94
N CYS A 405 -6.09 29.02 7.76
CA CYS A 405 -6.57 30.14 8.55
C CYS A 405 -7.34 29.60 9.76
N ALA A 406 -6.62 29.06 10.74
CA ALA A 406 -7.21 28.37 11.88
C ALA A 406 -6.44 28.62 13.17
N LYS A 407 -7.10 28.43 14.31
CA LYS A 407 -6.42 28.41 15.60
C LYS A 407 -5.38 27.29 15.61
N LEU A 408 -4.26 27.55 16.28
CA LEU A 408 -3.11 26.64 16.30
C LEU A 408 -3.47 25.17 16.61
N PRO A 409 -4.34 24.83 17.59
CA PRO A 409 -4.68 23.42 17.85
C PRO A 409 -5.32 22.71 16.65
N VAL A 410 -6.12 23.42 15.83
CA VAL A 410 -6.74 22.86 14.63
C VAL A 410 -5.68 22.62 13.55
N ALA A 411 -4.79 23.58 13.34
CA ALA A 411 -3.68 23.43 12.41
C ALA A 411 -2.75 22.27 12.80
N GLN A 412 -2.45 22.16 14.10
CA GLN A 412 -1.67 21.05 14.66
C GLN A 412 -2.36 19.70 14.47
N GLN A 413 -3.68 19.61 14.66
CA GLN A 413 -4.46 18.40 14.41
C GLN A 413 -4.39 17.95 12.94
N ILE A 414 -4.57 18.88 12.00
CA ILE A 414 -4.49 18.62 10.56
C ILE A 414 -3.11 18.05 10.19
N LEU A 415 -2.04 18.66 10.72
CA LEU A 415 -0.67 18.20 10.47
C LEU A 415 -0.38 16.86 11.14
N LEU A 416 -0.85 16.65 12.37
CA LEU A 416 -0.71 15.37 13.07
C LEU A 416 -1.32 14.22 12.27
N ARG A 417 -2.53 14.43 11.72
CA ARG A 417 -3.19 13.48 10.80
C ARG A 417 -2.43 13.29 9.50
N ALA A 418 -1.85 14.34 8.92
CA ALA A 418 -1.01 14.25 7.73
C ALA A 418 0.24 13.38 7.98
N MET A 419 0.86 13.48 9.16
CA MET A 419 1.99 12.64 9.54
C MET A 419 1.61 11.16 9.67
N ALA A 420 0.42 10.86 10.24
CA ALA A 420 -0.07 9.49 10.33
C ALA A 420 -0.29 8.84 8.97
N VAL A 421 -0.53 9.59 7.91
CA VAL A 421 -0.65 9.03 6.55
C VAL A 421 0.68 9.00 5.78
N GLY A 422 1.73 9.63 6.31
CA GLY A 422 3.09 9.52 5.78
C GLY A 422 3.87 10.82 5.66
N ALA A 423 3.28 11.98 5.95
CA ALA A 423 3.97 13.27 5.82
C ALA A 423 5.20 13.33 6.73
N GLU A 424 6.29 13.83 6.18
CA GLU A 424 7.48 14.30 6.89
C GLU A 424 7.41 15.83 6.92
N VAL A 425 7.29 16.38 8.13
CA VAL A 425 6.89 17.77 8.38
C VAL A 425 8.04 18.55 9.02
N GLU A 426 8.30 19.71 8.45
CA GLU A 426 9.26 20.68 8.95
C GLU A 426 8.55 21.98 9.31
N ILE A 427 8.79 22.50 10.52
CA ILE A 427 8.10 23.68 11.05
C ILE A 427 9.07 24.87 11.14
N HIS A 428 8.73 25.92 10.41
CA HIS A 428 9.26 27.27 10.52
C HIS A 428 8.24 28.14 11.26
N THR A 429 8.59 28.65 12.43
CA THR A 429 7.67 29.41 13.28
C THR A 429 8.40 30.47 14.08
N ILE A 430 7.72 31.59 14.35
CA ILE A 430 8.16 32.58 15.35
C ILE A 430 7.73 32.21 16.78
N ARG A 431 6.89 31.17 16.96
CA ARG A 431 6.36 30.69 18.25
C ARG A 431 6.79 29.24 18.54
N PRO A 432 8.11 28.95 18.64
CA PRO A 432 8.61 27.58 18.77
C PRO A 432 8.08 26.86 20.02
N ASN A 433 7.88 27.57 21.13
CA ASN A 433 7.33 27.01 22.38
C ASN A 433 5.97 26.32 22.17
N SER A 434 5.12 26.86 21.30
CA SER A 434 3.78 26.33 21.06
C SER A 434 3.77 25.01 20.27
N TRP A 435 4.88 24.69 19.59
CA TRP A 435 5.06 23.45 18.84
C TRP A 435 5.85 22.38 19.59
N ARG A 436 6.62 22.76 20.63
CA ARG A 436 7.48 21.83 21.38
C ARG A 436 6.70 20.68 22.02
N THR A 437 5.49 20.94 22.54
CA THR A 437 4.62 19.88 23.09
C THR A 437 4.33 18.81 22.05
N LEU A 438 3.96 19.22 20.83
CA LEU A 438 3.67 18.30 19.73
C LEU A 438 4.92 17.52 19.29
N VAL A 439 6.04 18.21 19.10
CA VAL A 439 7.32 17.58 18.71
C VAL A 439 7.76 16.55 19.76
N ALA A 440 7.68 16.90 21.04
CA ALA A 440 8.02 15.99 22.14
C ALA A 440 7.06 14.79 22.23
N ALA A 441 5.76 15.00 22.05
CA ALA A 441 4.75 13.94 22.11
C ALA A 441 4.85 12.95 20.93
N VAL A 442 5.25 13.44 19.74
CA VAL A 442 5.51 12.59 18.57
C VAL A 442 6.81 11.80 18.77
N GLY A 443 7.86 12.45 19.26
CA GLY A 443 9.12 11.80 19.65
C GLY A 443 9.95 11.21 18.49
N ASP A 444 9.59 11.52 17.23
CA ASP A 444 10.30 11.08 16.03
C ASP A 444 10.72 12.29 15.19
N THR A 445 11.99 12.69 15.34
CA THR A 445 12.61 13.84 14.65
C THR A 445 12.66 13.69 13.13
N ARG A 446 12.51 12.48 12.58
CA ARG A 446 12.42 12.28 11.12
C ARG A 446 11.03 12.61 10.59
N SER A 447 10.00 12.39 11.40
CA SER A 447 8.60 12.65 11.04
C SER A 447 8.20 14.10 11.24
N LEU A 448 8.65 14.71 12.33
CA LEU A 448 8.32 16.07 12.72
C LEU A 448 9.55 16.77 13.29
N ARG A 449 9.92 17.91 12.72
CA ARG A 449 11.03 18.72 13.24
C ARG A 449 10.70 20.20 13.29
N LEU A 450 11.29 20.85 14.27
CA LEU A 450 11.35 22.31 14.38
C LEU A 450 12.71 22.78 13.87
N VAL A 451 12.72 23.67 12.88
CA VAL A 451 13.96 24.12 12.22
C VAL A 451 14.91 24.81 13.19
N SER A 452 14.37 25.60 14.13
CA SER A 452 15.16 26.32 15.14
C SER A 452 15.99 25.39 16.03
N ASP A 453 15.52 24.15 16.26
CA ASP A 453 16.18 23.18 17.13
C ASP A 453 17.14 22.25 16.35
N HIS A 454 16.97 22.10 15.02
CA HIS A 454 17.74 21.18 14.19
C HIS A 454 18.15 21.77 12.81
N PRO A 455 18.95 22.85 12.76
CA PRO A 455 19.29 23.54 11.51
C PRO A 455 20.26 22.77 10.58
N SER A 456 20.86 21.68 11.05
CA SER A 456 21.97 20.97 10.39
C SER A 456 21.59 19.66 9.68
N ILE A 457 20.31 19.29 9.66
CA ILE A 457 19.83 18.10 8.93
C ILE A 457 19.37 18.52 7.53
N ASP A 458 19.78 17.73 6.53
CA ASP A 458 19.56 18.01 5.12
C ASP A 458 18.05 18.30 4.84
N PRO A 459 17.69 19.47 4.31
CA PRO A 459 16.29 19.86 4.07
C PRO A 459 15.57 18.96 3.06
N SER A 460 16.33 18.12 2.32
CA SER A 460 15.90 17.24 1.24
C SER A 460 14.91 16.13 1.61
N VAL A 461 14.62 15.95 2.89
CA VAL A 461 13.74 14.87 3.40
C VAL A 461 12.29 15.33 3.61
N ALA A 462 12.04 16.62 3.91
CA ALA A 462 10.68 17.04 4.25
C ALA A 462 9.73 17.00 3.04
N THR A 463 8.57 16.37 3.21
CA THR A 463 7.48 16.40 2.22
C THR A 463 6.61 17.64 2.36
N VAL A 464 6.48 18.16 3.59
CA VAL A 464 5.65 19.30 3.96
C VAL A 464 6.47 20.31 4.76
N ALA A 465 6.52 21.56 4.29
CA ALA A 465 7.11 22.68 5.03
C ALA A 465 5.99 23.57 5.56
N VAL A 466 5.99 23.83 6.87
CA VAL A 466 4.98 24.60 7.59
C VAL A 466 5.57 25.95 7.97
N PHE A 467 4.88 27.03 7.65
CA PHE A 467 5.23 28.40 7.99
C PHE A 467 4.14 29.01 8.88
N ASP A 468 4.42 29.11 10.18
CA ASP A 468 3.49 29.61 11.20
C ASP A 468 3.84 31.05 11.59
N HIS A 469 3.07 32.02 11.07
CA HIS A 469 3.35 33.47 11.13
C HIS A 469 4.75 33.87 10.67
N VAL A 470 5.29 33.15 9.68
CA VAL A 470 6.55 33.48 9.00
C VAL A 470 6.28 33.54 7.51
N SER A 471 6.95 34.46 6.80
CA SER A 471 6.89 34.48 5.33
C SER A 471 7.45 33.17 4.76
N PRO A 472 6.76 32.53 3.80
CA PRO A 472 7.25 31.31 3.16
C PRO A 472 8.63 31.51 2.56
N GLN A 473 9.55 30.61 2.90
CA GLN A 473 10.88 30.55 2.32
C GLN A 473 10.92 29.46 1.24
N VAL A 474 11.90 29.55 0.33
CA VAL A 474 12.11 28.51 -0.69
C VAL A 474 12.43 27.20 0.03
N SER A 475 11.51 26.25 -0.05
CA SER A 475 11.67 24.90 0.51
C SER A 475 11.78 23.87 -0.61
N THR A 476 12.54 22.81 -0.36
CA THR A 476 12.57 21.64 -1.25
C THR A 476 11.30 20.79 -1.13
N ALA A 477 10.56 20.95 -0.02
CA ALA A 477 9.31 20.27 0.27
C ALA A 477 8.30 20.44 -0.87
N GLN A 478 7.53 19.39 -1.10
CA GLN A 478 6.56 19.35 -2.18
C GLN A 478 5.31 20.17 -1.82
N THR A 479 4.97 20.21 -0.54
CA THR A 479 3.83 20.98 -0.04
C THR A 479 4.29 22.09 0.91
N THR A 480 3.79 23.29 0.69
CA THR A 480 3.97 24.43 1.59
C THR A 480 2.67 24.70 2.32
N VAL A 481 2.69 24.69 3.65
CA VAL A 481 1.54 25.01 4.49
C VAL A 481 1.81 26.34 5.19
N ILE A 482 0.91 27.30 5.01
CA ILE A 482 0.97 28.62 5.65
C ILE A 482 -0.11 28.65 6.73
N ILE A 483 0.26 28.93 7.98
CA ILE A 483 -0.69 29.02 9.09
C ILE A 483 -0.86 30.50 9.46
N SER A 484 -2.11 30.94 9.48
CA SER A 484 -2.54 32.28 9.82
C SER A 484 -3.73 32.24 10.79
N ASP A 485 -3.99 33.37 11.47
CA ASP A 485 -5.12 33.46 12.39
C ASP A 485 -6.46 33.42 11.62
N PRO A 486 -7.53 32.85 12.23
CA PRO A 486 -8.86 32.83 11.62
C PRO A 486 -9.35 34.23 11.24
N GLY A 487 -9.92 34.38 10.05
CA GLY A 487 -10.46 35.65 9.54
C GLY A 487 -9.41 36.64 9.05
N GLY A 488 -8.13 36.24 8.97
CA GLY A 488 -7.09 37.00 8.31
C GLY A 488 -7.27 37.08 6.79
N PRO A 489 -6.58 38.01 6.11
CA PRO A 489 -6.60 38.09 4.64
C PRO A 489 -5.91 36.87 4.03
N HIS A 490 -6.53 36.30 3.00
CA HIS A 490 -5.96 35.20 2.22
C HIS A 490 -4.78 35.68 1.37
N SER A 491 -3.75 34.84 1.30
CA SER A 491 -2.65 35.04 0.38
C SER A 491 -3.13 34.74 -1.06
N GLY A 492 -2.90 35.66 -2.00
CA GLY A 492 -3.31 35.43 -3.39
C GLY A 492 -2.54 34.26 -4.05
N SER A 493 -3.24 33.43 -4.83
CA SER A 493 -2.76 32.22 -5.54
C SER A 493 -2.33 31.04 -4.66
N VAL A 494 -3.29 30.45 -3.93
CA VAL A 494 -3.10 29.22 -3.13
C VAL A 494 -3.96 28.10 -3.72
N ASP A 495 -3.49 26.85 -3.69
CA ASP A 495 -4.19 25.69 -4.26
C ASP A 495 -5.28 25.12 -3.33
N LEU A 496 -5.18 25.37 -2.03
CA LEU A 496 -6.14 24.94 -1.01
C LEU A 496 -6.19 25.94 0.13
N VAL A 497 -7.38 26.38 0.50
CA VAL A 497 -7.59 27.17 1.71
C VAL A 497 -8.46 26.40 2.69
N ILE A 498 -8.02 26.36 3.94
CA ILE A 498 -8.69 25.72 5.06
C ILE A 498 -9.03 26.81 6.09
N ASP A 499 -10.28 27.28 6.08
CA ASP A 499 -10.75 28.39 6.90
C ASP A 499 -11.56 27.90 8.10
N GLN A 500 -11.12 28.20 9.31
CA GLN A 500 -11.91 27.87 10.50
C GLN A 500 -13.08 28.84 10.66
N VAL A 501 -14.30 28.33 10.48
CA VAL A 501 -15.54 29.12 10.59
C VAL A 501 -16.16 29.08 11.98
N SER A 502 -15.91 28.02 12.75
CA SER A 502 -16.37 27.88 14.13
C SER A 502 -15.36 27.10 14.97
N ALA A 503 -15.62 26.96 16.28
CA ALA A 503 -14.78 26.14 17.14
C ALA A 503 -14.68 24.67 16.67
N THR A 504 -15.67 24.18 15.94
CA THR A 504 -15.81 22.76 15.54
C THR A 504 -15.98 22.58 14.04
N ALA A 505 -15.88 23.62 13.21
CA ALA A 505 -16.12 23.51 11.78
C ALA A 505 -15.12 24.34 10.97
N VAL A 506 -14.81 23.82 9.78
CA VAL A 506 -13.82 24.36 8.86
C VAL A 506 -14.37 24.28 7.43
N ASP A 507 -14.15 25.34 6.65
CA ASP A 507 -14.39 25.38 5.22
C ASP A 507 -13.13 25.01 4.46
N ILE A 508 -13.29 24.10 3.50
CA ILE A 508 -12.21 23.66 2.63
C ILE A 508 -12.52 24.19 1.24
N ASN A 509 -11.80 25.24 0.84
CA ASN A 509 -11.89 25.86 -0.47
C ASN A 509 -10.91 25.18 -1.42
N MET A 510 -11.44 24.34 -2.31
CA MET A 510 -10.71 23.71 -3.41
C MET A 510 -11.05 24.45 -4.72
N PRO A 511 -10.21 24.38 -5.77
CA PRO A 511 -10.43 25.12 -7.02
C PRO A 511 -11.82 24.92 -7.66
N MET A 512 -12.42 23.74 -7.47
CA MET A 512 -13.71 23.39 -8.07
C MET A 512 -14.91 23.50 -7.11
N ARG A 513 -14.69 23.49 -5.79
CA ARG A 513 -15.78 23.49 -4.79
C ARG A 513 -15.29 23.91 -3.40
N THR A 514 -16.19 24.52 -2.64
CA THR A 514 -16.04 24.70 -1.20
C THR A 514 -16.85 23.64 -0.46
N VAL A 515 -16.25 23.01 0.54
CA VAL A 515 -16.91 21.99 1.35
C VAL A 515 -16.75 22.32 2.82
N ARG A 516 -17.87 22.38 3.55
CA ARG A 516 -17.87 22.56 5.01
C ARG A 516 -17.77 21.22 5.72
N VAL A 517 -16.82 21.15 6.64
CA VAL A 517 -16.50 19.95 7.40
C VAL A 517 -16.52 20.28 8.89
N ASP A 518 -17.25 19.46 9.64
CA ASP A 518 -17.22 19.44 11.09
C ASP A 518 -16.02 18.63 11.56
N LEU A 519 -15.18 19.22 12.38
CA LEU A 519 -14.00 18.59 12.95
C LEU A 519 -14.44 17.40 13.81
N ILE A 520 -13.91 16.22 13.48
CA ILE A 520 -14.11 15.03 14.32
C ILE A 520 -13.35 15.24 15.62
N GLU A 521 -14.08 15.13 16.73
CA GLU A 521 -13.55 15.36 18.07
C GLU A 521 -12.29 14.51 18.32
N PRO A 522 -11.17 15.13 18.74
CA PRO A 522 -9.88 14.48 18.93
C PRO A 522 -9.89 13.56 20.15
N ARG A 523 -10.55 12.39 20.09
CA ARG A 523 -10.47 11.39 21.16
C ARG A 523 -9.03 10.91 21.31
N GLY A 524 -8.36 11.39 22.35
CA GLY A 524 -6.95 11.09 22.62
C GLY A 524 -5.93 11.81 21.73
N GLU A 525 -6.35 12.68 20.79
CA GLU A 525 -5.40 13.54 20.05
C GLU A 525 -5.07 14.81 20.87
N SER A 526 -5.93 15.22 21.80
CA SER A 526 -5.72 16.41 22.64
C SER A 526 -4.41 16.35 23.44
N ARG A 527 -3.99 15.14 23.88
CA ARG A 527 -2.70 14.92 24.58
C ARG A 527 -1.45 15.33 23.79
N TYR A 528 -1.56 15.54 22.47
CA TYR A 528 -0.45 15.94 21.62
C TYR A 528 -0.28 17.46 21.55
N PHE A 529 -1.30 18.23 21.96
CA PHE A 529 -1.32 19.69 21.81
C PHE A 529 -1.62 20.42 23.12
N ASP A 530 -2.35 19.77 24.03
CA ASP A 530 -2.56 20.27 25.39
C ASP A 530 -1.27 20.09 26.19
N ALA A 531 -0.79 21.16 26.84
CA ALA A 531 0.27 21.04 27.82
C ALA A 531 -0.21 20.11 28.96
N PRO A 532 0.66 19.23 29.51
CA PRO A 532 0.30 18.51 30.72
C PRO A 532 -0.10 19.54 31.78
N ALA A 533 -1.29 19.38 32.36
CA ALA A 533 -1.69 20.19 33.50
C ALA A 533 -0.60 20.04 34.57
N ASP A 534 -0.16 21.17 35.16
CA ASP A 534 0.73 21.13 36.31
C ASP A 534 0.19 20.11 37.32
N PRO A 535 1.04 19.25 37.90
CA PRO A 535 0.59 18.36 38.96
C PRO A 535 -0.12 19.22 40.01
N PRO A 536 -1.27 18.77 40.54
CA PRO A 536 -2.00 19.55 41.53
C PRO A 536 -1.01 19.93 42.62
N VAL A 537 -0.83 21.24 42.83
CA VAL A 537 -0.05 21.76 43.94
C VAL A 537 -0.70 21.20 45.20
N VAL A 538 -0.13 20.13 45.73
CA VAL A 538 -0.53 19.59 47.03
C VAL A 538 -0.15 20.70 48.01
N PRO A 539 -1.10 21.39 48.65
CA PRO A 539 -0.75 22.38 49.64
C PRO A 539 0.04 21.67 50.74
N ALA A 540 1.20 22.25 51.10
CA ALA A 540 2.07 21.69 52.12
C ALA A 540 1.25 21.39 53.38
N PRO A 541 1.44 20.23 54.03
CA PRO A 541 0.70 19.90 55.24
C PRO A 541 0.97 20.97 56.30
N ILE A 542 -0.11 21.57 56.79
CA ILE A 542 -0.07 22.47 57.94
C ILE A 542 0.41 21.63 59.12
N ASN A 543 1.64 21.88 59.58
CA ASN A 543 2.18 21.29 60.80
C ASN A 543 1.40 21.86 61.99
N VAL A 544 0.33 21.17 62.38
CA VAL A 544 -0.31 21.37 63.68
C VAL A 544 0.59 20.73 64.72
N TYR A 545 1.36 21.54 65.45
CA TYR A 545 2.09 21.10 66.63
C TYR A 545 1.09 20.61 67.69
N ALA A 546 0.90 19.29 67.77
CA ALA A 546 0.23 18.65 68.88
C ALA A 546 1.17 18.69 70.10
N THR A 547 0.78 19.47 71.10
CA THR A 547 1.43 19.56 72.40
C THR A 547 1.15 18.27 73.17
N THR A 548 2.17 17.43 73.38
CA THR A 548 2.07 16.23 74.22
C THR A 548 2.16 16.62 75.71
N PRO A 549 1.26 16.15 76.59
CA PRO A 549 1.39 16.42 78.02
C PRO A 549 2.42 15.48 78.66
N HIS A 550 3.29 16.09 79.45
CA HIS A 550 4.33 15.46 80.27
C HIS A 550 3.70 14.50 81.29
N ARG A 551 4.04 13.20 81.24
CA ARG A 551 3.72 12.23 82.32
C ARG A 551 5.01 11.73 82.95
N ASN A 552 5.26 12.20 84.16
CA ASN A 552 6.32 11.73 85.05
C ASN A 552 6.03 10.31 85.56
N GLY A 553 7.07 9.49 85.70
CA GLY A 553 7.14 8.52 86.79
C GLY A 553 7.78 7.15 86.52
N ARG A 554 9.01 7.01 87.02
CA ARG A 554 9.61 5.82 87.69
C ARG A 554 10.10 4.62 86.85
N SER A 555 11.43 4.57 86.72
CA SER A 555 12.33 3.49 87.20
C SER A 555 11.81 2.05 87.22
N PHE A 556 12.38 1.18 86.38
CA PHE A 556 12.87 -0.13 86.83
C PHE A 556 14.11 -0.54 86.00
N ASN A 557 15.10 -1.03 86.74
CA ASN A 557 16.43 -1.45 86.33
C ASN A 557 16.40 -2.96 86.06
N THR A 558 16.92 -3.47 84.94
CA THR A 558 17.56 -4.81 84.89
C THR A 558 18.36 -5.04 83.60
N GLN A 559 19.61 -5.46 83.78
CA GLN A 559 20.51 -6.08 82.81
C GLN A 559 19.94 -7.41 82.27
N VAL A 560 20.44 -7.87 81.12
CA VAL A 560 21.21 -9.13 80.90
C VAL A 560 21.09 -9.60 79.44
N GLU A 561 22.25 -9.88 78.83
CA GLU A 561 22.62 -10.82 77.74
C GLU A 561 21.50 -11.38 76.81
N ARG A 562 21.64 -11.36 75.48
CA ARG A 562 22.73 -11.87 74.61
C ARG A 562 22.72 -11.17 73.26
#